data_AF-A0A9C8NT83-F1
#
_entry.id   AF-A0A9C8NT83-F1
#
_cell.length_a   1.000
_cell.length_b   1.000
_cell.length_c   1.000
_cell.angle_alpha   90.00
_cell.angle_beta   90.00
_cell.angle_gamma   90.00
#
_symmetry.space_group_name_H-M   'P 1'
#
loop_
_entity.id
_entity.type
_entity.pdbx_description
1 polymer ?
#
loop_
_entity_poly.entity_id
_entity_poly.type
_entity_poly.pdbx_seq_one_letter_code
_entity_poly.pdbx_strand_id
1 'polypeptide(L)'
;MKYAMGNGFAVRVIVILVLAGGLAGCEPFALNPSDKDKAKEQAEPPKLPLHIAGTLGEYAALGGRSRLPVQGYGLVVGLGGNGSKEIPQHVRRYLIQYLLKNRERFRGWGLAEVAPSRVLQDLDTAVVRVRGSIPPAASQDSRFDVMVTALSATGTRSLDGGILVPTEMHLDVGNMQPGQGSKIWAIAGGPVMVNPFIDPTDRQQAAKLRQAVIVGGGVTSRRRKVSLQLYRADFARSDQIQHLINARFPGVDRVARAKNASVTELTIPREVGGDQAHFLALVMHLPMRTGPRAWEVHARKLLAEMQKPDAAHESLAMVLEAHGRKVLPVLGALYDAPVAPAAFYAARTGVRLGDRLADDTIRRFAGSQGDPLQLAAIEVMGDIKGIVRADLTLRELLDRDNDMVRVAAYRALTRRRSASVLTISVDGQFHVDIVPSSRRPMIFATRTQDPRIVLFGDDLAIARPVFFNMPDDLVTVNAREGSDALDVWRRLPGSDRISDTLKVSFELAELIQTLGGKPQRGIDRKVHALGLTYGQIVAVLYRLCEQGHVPAKFILEPAPAEHELLKRIKEAETYNMSGT
;
A
#
# COMPACT_ATOMS: atom_id res chain seq x y z
N MET A 1 0.51 80.27 13.55
CA MET A 1 -0.52 81.32 13.71
C MET A 1 -1.82 80.75 13.17
N LYS A 2 -2.69 80.25 14.05
CA LYS A 2 -3.80 80.97 14.73
C LYS A 2 -5.10 80.94 13.90
N TYR A 3 -6.08 80.19 14.44
CA TYR A 3 -7.54 80.49 14.52
C TYR A 3 -8.32 80.65 13.19
N ALA A 4 -9.64 80.48 13.06
CA ALA A 4 -10.78 80.25 13.95
C ALA A 4 -11.96 79.80 13.05
N MET A 5 -12.86 78.92 13.52
CA MET A 5 -14.27 79.21 13.86
C MET A 5 -15.19 79.82 12.78
N GLY A 6 -16.42 79.30 12.70
CA GLY A 6 -17.57 80.13 12.32
C GLY A 6 -18.83 79.41 11.86
N ASN A 7 -19.80 79.26 12.76
CA ASN A 7 -21.16 78.73 12.58
C ASN A 7 -22.13 79.64 11.77
N GLY A 8 -23.24 79.07 11.29
CA GLY A 8 -24.56 79.73 11.22
C GLY A 8 -25.51 79.07 10.20
N PHE A 9 -26.63 78.40 10.55
CA PHE A 9 -27.94 78.81 11.12
C PHE A 9 -29.04 79.06 10.07
N ALA A 10 -30.14 78.28 10.13
CA ALA A 10 -31.58 78.64 9.92
C ALA A 10 -32.43 77.34 9.75
N VAL A 11 -33.28 76.87 10.69
CA VAL A 11 -34.65 77.34 11.07
C VAL A 11 -35.67 77.03 9.95
N ARG A 12 -36.79 76.28 10.05
CA ARG A 12 -37.93 76.14 10.99
C ARG A 12 -38.79 74.95 10.46
N VAL A 13 -39.55 74.13 11.20
CA VAL A 13 -40.89 74.38 11.78
C VAL A 13 -41.29 73.16 12.63
N ILE A 14 -41.92 73.43 13.77
CA ILE A 14 -42.54 72.52 14.74
C ILE A 14 -44.02 72.33 14.41
N VAL A 15 -44.57 71.11 14.53
CA VAL A 15 -45.93 70.88 15.07
C VAL A 15 -45.93 69.61 15.95
N ILE A 16 -46.47 69.78 17.15
CA ILE A 16 -46.63 68.80 18.24
C ILE A 16 -48.09 68.32 18.28
N LEU A 17 -48.35 67.04 18.60
CA LEU A 17 -49.56 66.64 19.34
C LEU A 17 -49.39 65.31 20.12
N VAL A 18 -48.99 65.51 21.38
CA VAL A 18 -49.24 64.87 22.70
C VAL A 18 -50.18 63.64 22.86
N LEU A 19 -49.56 62.57 23.44
CA LEU A 19 -49.90 61.66 24.57
C LEU A 19 -51.25 60.90 24.72
N ALA A 20 -51.12 59.57 24.94
CA ALA A 20 -51.25 58.81 26.21
C ALA A 20 -51.74 57.37 25.91
N GLY A 21 -51.28 56.25 26.47
CA GLY A 21 -50.27 55.86 27.45
C GLY A 21 -50.32 54.32 27.59
N GLY A 22 -49.22 53.65 27.97
CA GLY A 22 -49.22 52.20 28.20
C GLY A 22 -47.84 51.53 28.31
N LEU A 23 -47.23 51.69 29.49
CA LEU A 23 -46.35 50.78 30.26
C LEU A 23 -45.25 49.90 29.59
N ALA A 24 -44.09 49.95 30.27
CA ALA A 24 -42.99 48.97 30.33
C ALA A 24 -41.94 48.98 29.21
N GLY A 25 -40.79 49.58 29.52
CA GLY A 25 -39.55 49.47 28.75
C GLY A 25 -38.72 48.25 29.13
N CYS A 26 -38.21 47.56 28.12
CA CYS A 26 -36.85 47.03 27.99
C CYS A 26 -36.72 46.56 26.54
N GLU A 27 -35.69 47.04 25.84
CA GLU A 27 -35.42 46.77 24.43
C GLU A 27 -35.45 45.26 24.11
N PRO A 28 -36.25 44.82 23.12
CA PRO A 28 -35.99 43.55 22.48
C PRO A 28 -34.96 43.77 21.38
N PHE A 29 -33.76 43.23 21.61
CA PHE A 29 -32.82 42.84 20.57
C PHE A 29 -33.60 42.19 19.42
N ALA A 30 -33.75 42.94 18.31
CA ALA A 30 -34.40 42.44 17.12
C ALA A 30 -33.53 41.31 16.54
N LEU A 31 -34.03 40.09 16.66
CA LEU A 31 -33.52 38.92 15.94
C LEU A 31 -33.63 39.20 14.44
N ASN A 32 -32.49 39.42 13.80
CA ASN A 32 -32.39 39.44 12.33
C ASN A 32 -32.89 38.11 11.77
N PRO A 33 -33.90 38.10 10.87
CA PRO A 33 -34.29 36.92 10.14
C PRO A 33 -33.30 36.74 8.98
N SER A 34 -32.12 36.20 9.24
CA SER A 34 -31.16 35.84 8.18
C SER A 34 -30.33 34.58 8.48
N ASP A 35 -30.86 33.68 9.33
CA ASP A 35 -30.22 32.39 9.66
C ASP A 35 -31.01 31.16 9.16
N LYS A 36 -31.86 31.33 8.13
CA LYS A 36 -32.48 30.19 7.42
C LYS A 36 -32.07 30.00 5.96
N ASP A 37 -31.30 30.92 5.37
CA ASP A 37 -30.95 30.88 3.94
C ASP A 37 -29.45 30.76 3.65
N LYS A 38 -28.68 30.12 4.54
CA LYS A 38 -27.40 29.50 4.11
C LYS A 38 -27.68 28.08 3.62
N ALA A 39 -28.38 28.02 2.49
CA ALA A 39 -28.37 26.85 1.64
C ALA A 39 -26.91 26.46 1.40
N LYS A 40 -26.54 25.23 1.79
CA LYS A 40 -25.23 24.63 1.55
C LYS A 40 -24.80 24.97 0.12
N GLU A 41 -23.68 25.66 0.00
CA GLU A 41 -22.98 25.90 -1.26
C GLU A 41 -22.85 24.56 -1.99
N GLN A 42 -23.64 24.42 -3.05
CA GLN A 42 -23.82 23.18 -3.78
C GLN A 42 -22.61 23.04 -4.71
N ALA A 43 -21.77 22.04 -4.47
CA ALA A 43 -20.70 21.73 -5.39
C ALA A 43 -21.31 21.37 -6.76
N GLU A 44 -20.99 22.16 -7.78
CA GLU A 44 -21.40 21.86 -9.15
C GLU A 44 -20.73 20.54 -9.58
N PRO A 45 -21.48 19.57 -10.15
CA PRO A 45 -20.89 18.32 -10.57
C PRO A 45 -19.82 18.60 -11.64
N PRO A 46 -18.63 17.96 -11.57
CA PRO A 46 -17.59 18.18 -12.57
C PRO A 46 -18.13 17.84 -13.97
N LYS A 47 -17.73 18.63 -14.99
CA LYS A 47 -17.94 18.23 -16.40
C LYS A 47 -17.11 16.97 -16.66
N LEU A 48 -17.74 15.82 -16.57
CA LEU A 48 -17.08 14.54 -16.74
C LEU A 48 -16.92 14.22 -18.24
N PRO A 49 -15.84 13.52 -18.63
CA PRO A 49 -15.67 13.01 -19.98
C PRO A 49 -16.88 12.18 -20.43
N LEU A 50 -17.14 12.12 -21.74
CA LEU A 50 -18.28 11.40 -22.34
C LEU A 50 -18.41 9.95 -21.84
N HIS A 51 -17.31 9.30 -21.48
CA HIS A 51 -17.27 7.94 -20.98
C HIS A 51 -17.72 7.76 -19.52
N ILE A 52 -17.85 8.82 -18.72
CA ILE A 52 -18.38 8.75 -17.33
C ILE A 52 -19.79 9.39 -17.26
N ALA A 53 -20.22 10.09 -18.31
CA ALA A 53 -21.55 10.66 -18.40
C ALA A 53 -22.66 9.59 -18.30
N GLY A 54 -23.67 9.85 -17.47
CA GLY A 54 -24.76 8.93 -17.18
C GLY A 54 -24.40 7.76 -16.25
N THR A 55 -23.22 7.79 -15.62
CA THR A 55 -22.82 6.83 -14.57
C THR A 55 -23.01 7.41 -13.17
N LEU A 56 -22.87 6.57 -12.16
CA LEU A 56 -22.97 6.97 -10.74
C LEU A 56 -21.97 8.08 -10.38
N GLY A 57 -20.78 8.07 -10.99
CA GLY A 57 -19.74 9.09 -10.77
C GLY A 57 -20.14 10.51 -11.15
N GLU A 58 -21.17 10.70 -11.97
CA GLU A 58 -21.75 12.02 -12.24
C GLU A 58 -22.51 12.61 -11.05
N TYR A 59 -23.05 11.74 -10.19
CA TYR A 59 -23.97 12.16 -9.14
C TYR A 59 -23.39 12.08 -7.74
N ALA A 60 -22.34 11.29 -7.54
CA ALA A 60 -21.72 11.08 -6.25
C ALA A 60 -20.19 10.99 -6.34
N ALA A 61 -19.54 11.38 -5.25
CA ALA A 61 -18.13 11.13 -5.00
C ALA A 61 -17.96 10.02 -3.96
N LEU A 62 -16.86 9.27 -4.09
CA LEU A 62 -16.53 8.24 -3.11
C LEU A 62 -15.80 8.85 -1.91
N GLY A 63 -16.47 8.87 -0.76
CA GLY A 63 -15.89 9.16 0.54
C GLY A 63 -15.01 8.01 1.03
N GLY A 64 -13.81 8.33 1.51
CA GLY A 64 -12.84 7.33 1.99
C GLY A 64 -12.02 6.67 0.87
N ARG A 65 -12.02 7.23 -0.35
CA ARG A 65 -11.23 6.76 -1.51
C ARG A 65 -9.73 6.98 -1.35
N SER A 66 -9.33 7.99 -0.59
CA SER A 66 -7.92 8.28 -0.33
C SER A 66 -7.35 7.36 0.75
N ARG A 67 -6.05 7.07 0.63
CA ARG A 67 -5.32 6.40 1.72
C ARG A 67 -5.36 7.28 2.97
N LEU A 68 -5.53 6.67 4.14
CA LEU A 68 -5.52 7.40 5.41
C LEU A 68 -4.07 7.51 5.90
N PRO A 69 -3.48 8.71 5.93
CA PRO A 69 -2.14 8.85 6.46
C PRO A 69 -2.21 8.68 7.99
N VAL A 70 -1.31 7.86 8.52
CA VAL A 70 -1.21 7.61 9.97
C VAL A 70 0.22 7.79 10.44
N GLN A 71 0.38 8.25 11.67
CA GLN A 71 1.69 8.48 12.29
C GLN A 71 1.72 8.15 13.78
N GLY A 72 2.92 7.88 14.28
CA GLY A 72 3.20 7.54 15.67
C GLY A 72 4.63 7.89 16.07
N TYR A 73 4.88 8.00 17.38
CA TYR A 73 6.24 7.96 17.93
C TYR A 73 6.51 6.55 18.45
N GLY A 74 7.57 5.93 17.95
CA GLY A 74 7.95 4.56 18.29
C GLY A 74 9.36 4.47 18.85
N LEU A 75 9.69 3.28 19.34
CA LEU A 75 11.02 2.94 19.85
C LEU A 75 11.57 1.76 19.05
N VAL A 76 12.73 1.95 18.43
CA VAL A 76 13.50 0.87 17.82
C VAL A 76 14.54 0.40 18.83
N VAL A 77 14.66 -0.92 19.01
CA VAL A 77 15.61 -1.58 19.91
C VAL A 77 16.55 -2.51 19.13
N GLY A 78 17.68 -2.90 19.72
CA GLY A 78 18.64 -3.81 19.10
C GLY A 78 19.57 -3.13 18.10
N LEU A 79 19.86 -1.84 18.29
CA LEU A 79 20.72 -1.06 17.37
C LEU A 79 22.22 -1.18 17.65
N GLY A 80 22.62 -1.90 18.71
CA GLY A 80 24.04 -2.21 18.99
C GLY A 80 24.92 -0.98 19.20
N GLY A 81 24.34 0.12 19.70
CA GLY A 81 25.05 1.39 19.89
C GLY A 81 24.84 2.44 18.79
N ASN A 82 24.09 2.11 17.73
CA ASN A 82 23.76 3.05 16.65
C ASN A 82 22.56 3.97 16.97
N GLY A 83 21.96 3.83 18.14
CA GLY A 83 20.82 4.61 18.61
C GLY A 83 21.17 6.00 19.14
N SER A 84 20.29 6.58 19.97
CA SER A 84 20.48 7.92 20.52
C SER A 84 19.75 8.15 21.83
N LYS A 85 20.41 8.89 22.73
CA LYS A 85 19.83 9.38 24.00
C LYS A 85 19.07 10.70 23.84
N GLU A 86 19.28 11.40 22.72
CA GLU A 86 18.73 12.72 22.45
C GLU A 86 17.27 12.57 22.02
N ILE A 87 16.36 13.16 22.80
CA ILE A 87 14.92 13.06 22.55
C ILE A 87 14.28 14.40 22.93
N PRO A 88 13.49 15.02 22.03
CA PRO A 88 12.70 16.20 22.37
C PRO A 88 11.86 15.97 23.63
N GLN A 89 11.83 16.94 24.55
CA GLN A 89 11.25 16.77 25.88
C GLN A 89 9.77 16.32 25.84
N HIS A 90 8.98 16.85 24.89
CA HIS A 90 7.58 16.47 24.72
C HIS A 90 7.42 15.00 24.30
N VAL A 91 8.23 14.52 23.35
CA VAL A 91 8.25 13.11 22.91
C VAL A 91 8.69 12.20 24.05
N ARG A 92 9.72 12.60 24.81
CA ARG A 92 10.20 11.84 25.97
C ARG A 92 9.09 11.63 27.01
N ARG A 93 8.36 12.70 27.36
CA ARG A 93 7.23 12.62 28.31
C ARG A 93 6.15 11.66 27.82
N TYR A 94 5.77 11.78 26.55
CA TYR A 94 4.79 10.88 25.91
C TYR A 94 5.23 9.41 25.96
N LEU A 95 6.47 9.10 25.54
CA LEU A 95 6.97 7.73 25.50
C LEU A 95 7.12 7.11 26.88
N ILE A 96 7.53 7.87 27.89
CA ILE A 96 7.57 7.37 29.28
C ILE A 96 6.18 6.93 29.72
N GLN A 97 5.15 7.77 29.51
CA GLN A 97 3.77 7.42 29.85
C GLN A 97 3.27 6.21 29.05
N TYR A 98 3.59 6.16 27.76
CA TYR A 98 3.22 5.06 26.88
C TYR A 98 3.83 3.72 27.31
N LEU A 99 5.14 3.69 27.60
CA LEU A 99 5.87 2.51 28.05
C LEU A 99 5.39 2.03 29.42
N LEU A 100 5.07 2.95 30.35
CA LEU A 100 4.49 2.60 31.65
C LEU A 100 3.09 1.99 31.49
N LYS A 101 2.24 2.62 30.68
CA LYS A 101 0.85 2.16 30.46
C LYS A 101 0.79 0.79 29.79
N ASN A 102 1.73 0.49 28.90
CA ASN A 102 1.76 -0.74 28.11
C ASN A 102 2.88 -1.70 28.55
N ARG A 103 3.35 -1.60 29.80
CA ARG A 103 4.53 -2.32 30.33
C ARG A 103 4.50 -3.83 30.03
N GLU A 104 3.37 -4.47 30.29
CA GLU A 104 3.17 -5.91 30.05
C GLU A 104 3.33 -6.30 28.58
N ARG A 105 2.92 -5.41 27.66
CA ARG A 105 3.05 -5.64 26.22
C ARG A 105 4.51 -5.75 25.80
N PHE A 106 5.44 -5.12 26.52
CA PHE A 106 6.85 -5.08 26.15
C PHE A 106 7.72 -6.14 26.84
N ARG A 107 7.12 -7.10 27.57
CA ARG A 107 7.87 -8.18 28.23
C ARG A 107 8.73 -9.00 27.26
N GLY A 108 8.21 -9.29 26.07
CA GLY A 108 8.93 -10.04 25.03
C GLY A 108 10.20 -9.36 24.49
N TRP A 109 10.39 -8.07 24.78
CA TRP A 109 11.57 -7.29 24.38
C TRP A 109 12.46 -6.92 25.58
N GLY A 110 12.22 -7.50 26.77
CA GLY A 110 12.99 -7.20 27.98
C GLY A 110 12.76 -5.80 28.57
N LEU A 111 11.83 -5.01 28.00
CA LEU A 111 11.60 -3.63 28.43
C LEU A 111 10.66 -3.52 29.63
N ALA A 112 9.93 -4.59 29.96
CA ALA A 112 9.00 -4.58 31.08
C ALA A 112 9.71 -4.43 32.43
N GLU A 113 10.94 -4.92 32.59
CA GLU A 113 11.64 -4.91 33.87
C GLU A 113 12.52 -3.66 34.06
N VAL A 114 12.76 -2.92 32.98
CA VAL A 114 13.63 -1.73 32.97
C VAL A 114 12.79 -0.46 33.09
N ALA A 115 13.28 0.51 33.88
CA ALA A 115 12.65 1.82 33.97
C ALA A 115 12.63 2.51 32.58
N PRO A 116 11.49 3.04 32.10
CA PRO A 116 11.39 3.64 30.77
C PRO A 116 12.40 4.77 30.51
N SER A 117 12.76 5.54 31.55
CA SER A 117 13.80 6.57 31.45
C SER A 117 15.17 6.02 31.10
N ARG A 118 15.52 4.83 31.62
CA ARG A 118 16.79 4.14 31.31
C ARG A 118 16.78 3.58 29.90
N VAL A 119 15.67 2.95 29.48
CA VAL A 119 15.50 2.46 28.11
C VAL A 119 15.74 3.59 27.10
N LEU A 120 15.10 4.74 27.30
CA LEU A 120 15.25 5.93 26.45
C LEU A 120 16.63 6.64 26.55
N GLN A 121 17.54 6.16 27.41
CA GLN A 121 18.91 6.66 27.53
C GLN A 121 19.93 5.64 27.02
N ASP A 122 19.48 4.48 26.53
CA ASP A 122 20.34 3.44 26.00
C ASP A 122 20.65 3.70 24.52
N LEU A 123 21.92 3.54 24.13
CA LEU A 123 22.38 3.66 22.74
C LEU A 123 21.98 2.45 21.89
N ASP A 124 21.51 1.37 22.50
CA ASP A 124 20.85 0.29 21.79
C ASP A 124 19.44 0.67 21.29
N THR A 125 18.93 1.83 21.72
CA THR A 125 17.59 2.29 21.33
C THR A 125 17.59 3.62 20.58
N ALA A 126 16.62 3.79 19.69
CA ALA A 126 16.36 5.06 19.03
C ALA A 126 14.88 5.39 19.02
N VAL A 127 14.55 6.65 19.32
CA VAL A 127 13.20 7.16 19.13
C VAL A 127 13.01 7.55 17.67
N VAL A 128 11.92 7.06 17.10
CA VAL A 128 11.61 7.20 15.68
C VAL A 128 10.22 7.79 15.48
N ARG A 129 10.05 8.52 14.39
CA ARG A 129 8.75 8.83 13.82
C ARG A 129 8.35 7.70 12.88
N VAL A 130 7.17 7.16 13.11
CA VAL A 130 6.58 6.07 12.34
C VAL A 130 5.47 6.66 11.50
N ARG A 131 5.46 6.40 10.19
CA ARG A 131 4.44 6.85 9.23
C ARG A 131 3.95 5.71 8.37
N GLY A 132 2.67 5.72 8.05
CA GLY A 132 2.09 4.73 7.16
C GLY A 132 0.86 5.28 6.44
N SER A 133 0.37 4.50 5.49
CA SER A 133 -0.75 4.91 4.64
C SER A 133 -1.73 3.75 4.54
N ILE A 134 -2.81 3.81 5.33
CA ILE A 134 -3.81 2.74 5.36
C ILE A 134 -4.59 2.78 4.03
N PRO A 135 -4.68 1.67 3.29
CA PRO A 135 -5.45 1.59 2.05
C PRO A 135 -6.92 2.05 2.22
N PRO A 136 -7.56 2.53 1.14
CA PRO A 136 -9.00 2.75 1.15
C PRO A 136 -9.73 1.45 1.48
N ALA A 137 -10.82 1.57 2.23
CA ALA A 137 -11.66 0.45 2.64
C ALA A 137 -10.99 -0.70 3.42
N ALA A 138 -9.78 -0.46 3.96
CA ALA A 138 -9.08 -1.43 4.79
C ALA A 138 -9.98 -1.97 5.91
N SER A 139 -10.06 -3.29 5.98
CA SER A 139 -10.75 -4.00 7.06
C SER A 139 -9.88 -3.99 8.31
N GLN A 140 -10.49 -4.30 9.44
CA GLN A 140 -9.73 -4.60 10.65
C GLN A 140 -8.74 -5.74 10.35
N ASP A 141 -7.56 -5.65 10.94
CA ASP A 141 -6.43 -6.58 10.80
C ASP A 141 -5.75 -6.59 9.43
N SER A 142 -6.13 -5.70 8.51
CA SER A 142 -5.43 -5.53 7.23
C SER A 142 -4.01 -5.00 7.47
N ARG A 143 -3.03 -5.63 6.80
CA ARG A 143 -1.62 -5.23 6.85
C ARG A 143 -1.28 -4.12 5.84
N PHE A 144 -0.31 -3.28 6.17
CA PHE A 144 0.25 -2.26 5.29
C PHE A 144 1.71 -1.94 5.68
N ASP A 145 2.45 -1.36 4.73
CA ASP A 145 3.85 -0.98 4.94
C ASP A 145 3.99 0.28 5.78
N VAL A 146 5.06 0.32 6.57
CA VAL A 146 5.34 1.41 7.50
C VAL A 146 6.73 1.96 7.26
N MET A 147 6.83 3.29 7.11
CA MET A 147 8.09 4.01 7.08
C MET A 147 8.49 4.41 8.50
N VAL A 148 9.75 4.16 8.84
CA VAL A 148 10.36 4.49 10.12
C VAL A 148 11.49 5.46 9.87
N THR A 149 11.51 6.57 10.59
CA THR A 149 12.56 7.60 10.44
C THR A 149 13.02 8.06 11.80
N ALA A 150 14.34 8.05 12.05
CA ALA A 150 14.89 8.62 13.25
C ALA A 150 14.50 10.10 13.39
N LEU A 151 14.24 10.57 14.61
CA LEU A 151 13.86 11.97 14.82
C LEU A 151 14.97 12.94 14.37
N SER A 152 14.56 14.07 13.80
CA SER A 152 15.46 15.18 13.46
C SER A 152 16.17 15.69 14.71
N ALA A 153 17.41 16.16 14.55
CA ALA A 153 18.25 16.64 15.65
C ALA A 153 18.45 15.59 16.77
N THR A 154 18.65 14.33 16.38
CA THR A 154 19.12 13.26 17.26
C THR A 154 20.39 12.63 16.71
N GLY A 155 21.29 12.18 17.59
CA GLY A 155 22.53 11.47 17.25
C GLY A 155 22.37 10.03 16.74
N THR A 156 21.19 9.61 16.27
CA THR A 156 20.96 8.25 15.75
C THR A 156 21.78 8.05 14.49
N ARG A 157 22.65 7.03 14.47
CA ARG A 157 23.57 6.75 13.36
C ARG A 157 22.92 5.88 12.27
N SER A 158 22.27 4.80 12.68
CA SER A 158 21.63 3.83 11.79
C SER A 158 20.44 3.18 12.47
N LEU A 159 19.42 2.81 11.69
CA LEU A 159 18.32 1.96 12.14
C LEU A 159 18.53 0.48 11.77
N ASP A 160 19.60 0.15 11.07
CA ASP A 160 19.81 -1.20 10.54
C ASP A 160 19.89 -2.27 11.67
N GLY A 161 19.35 -3.45 11.38
CA GLY A 161 19.24 -4.56 12.33
C GLY A 161 18.22 -4.38 13.47
N GLY A 162 17.61 -3.19 13.61
CA GLY A 162 16.69 -2.89 14.70
C GLY A 162 15.30 -3.53 14.58
N ILE A 163 14.58 -3.54 15.71
CA ILE A 163 13.18 -3.97 15.77
C ILE A 163 12.33 -2.82 16.34
N LEU A 164 11.29 -2.41 15.62
CA LEU A 164 10.28 -1.49 16.12
C LEU A 164 9.34 -2.25 17.07
N VAL A 165 9.30 -1.83 18.33
CA VAL A 165 8.32 -2.36 19.29
C VAL A 165 6.90 -1.87 18.95
N PRO A 166 5.83 -2.58 19.36
CA PRO A 166 4.47 -2.19 19.04
C PRO A 166 4.20 -0.72 19.34
N THR A 167 3.78 0.02 18.31
CA THR A 167 3.62 1.47 18.30
C THR A 167 2.21 1.82 17.84
N GLU A 168 1.50 2.65 18.61
CA GLU A 168 0.16 3.12 18.26
C GLU A 168 0.23 4.17 17.14
N MET A 169 -0.56 3.95 16.09
CA MET A 169 -0.63 4.82 14.92
C MET A 169 -1.94 5.61 14.94
N HIS A 170 -1.79 6.92 14.93
CA HIS A 170 -2.86 7.92 14.99
C HIS A 170 -3.05 8.57 13.62
N LEU A 171 -4.16 9.27 13.41
CA LEU A 171 -4.38 10.02 12.17
C LEU A 171 -3.29 11.11 12.00
N ASP A 172 -2.66 11.15 10.83
CA ASP A 172 -1.73 12.24 10.49
C ASP A 172 -2.53 13.43 9.95
N VAL A 173 -2.74 14.43 10.80
CA VAL A 173 -3.42 15.69 10.47
C VAL A 173 -2.39 16.82 10.37
N GLY A 174 -1.33 16.61 9.58
CA GLY A 174 -0.30 17.61 9.33
C GLY A 174 0.49 17.96 10.60
N ASN A 175 0.32 19.18 11.10
CA ASN A 175 1.09 19.69 12.25
C ASN A 175 0.67 19.10 13.61
N MET A 176 -0.36 18.24 13.64
CA MET A 176 -0.80 17.61 14.88
C MET A 176 0.21 16.56 15.37
N GLN A 177 0.61 16.66 16.62
CA GLN A 177 1.52 15.68 17.23
C GLN A 177 0.82 14.33 17.44
N PRO A 178 1.52 13.21 17.23
CA PRO A 178 1.01 11.88 17.57
C PRO A 178 0.52 11.81 19.03
N GLY A 179 -0.59 11.10 19.26
CA GLY A 179 -1.09 10.79 20.61
C GLY A 179 -1.98 11.85 21.28
N GLN A 180 -2.18 13.04 20.68
CA GLN A 180 -3.09 14.05 21.24
C GLN A 180 -4.57 13.74 20.89
N GLY A 181 -5.23 12.90 21.69
CA GLY A 181 -6.69 12.72 21.69
C GLY A 181 -7.30 12.07 20.43
N SER A 182 -6.48 11.67 19.46
CA SER A 182 -6.92 11.04 18.22
C SER A 182 -7.06 9.52 18.41
N LYS A 183 -8.09 8.94 17.80
CA LYS A 183 -8.35 7.50 17.80
C LYS A 183 -7.15 6.73 17.22
N ILE A 184 -6.82 5.59 17.83
CA ILE A 184 -5.85 4.64 17.28
C ILE A 184 -6.47 3.99 16.04
N TRP A 185 -5.79 4.11 14.90
CA TRP A 185 -6.22 3.55 13.62
C TRP A 185 -5.47 2.28 13.25
N ALA A 186 -4.23 2.13 13.71
CA ALA A 186 -3.40 0.96 13.46
C ALA A 186 -2.35 0.79 14.55
N ILE A 187 -1.68 -0.36 14.53
CA ILE A 187 -0.51 -0.66 15.34
C ILE A 187 0.61 -1.03 14.39
N ALA A 188 1.77 -0.42 14.53
CA ALA A 188 2.97 -0.74 13.75
C ALA A 188 4.00 -1.46 14.62
N GLY A 189 4.72 -2.43 14.07
CA GLY A 189 5.83 -3.09 14.74
C GLY A 189 6.48 -4.15 13.85
N GLY A 190 7.71 -4.54 14.19
CA GLY A 190 8.46 -5.56 13.45
C GLY A 190 9.91 -5.16 13.13
N PRO A 191 10.66 -6.06 12.49
CA PRO A 191 12.04 -5.80 12.09
C PRO A 191 12.10 -4.68 11.06
N VAL A 192 13.00 -3.72 11.27
CA VAL A 192 13.19 -2.61 10.32
C VAL A 192 14.17 -3.02 9.23
N MET A 193 13.88 -2.63 8.00
CA MET A 193 14.73 -2.88 6.84
C MET A 193 15.26 -1.54 6.32
N VAL A 194 16.57 -1.34 6.45
CA VAL A 194 17.30 -0.26 5.78
C VAL A 194 17.66 -0.73 4.37
N ASN A 195 17.82 0.19 3.41
CA ASN A 195 18.28 -0.17 2.08
C ASN A 195 19.73 -0.71 2.15
N PRO A 196 19.99 -1.98 1.78
CA PRO A 196 21.30 -2.59 1.92
C PRO A 196 22.36 -2.03 0.95
N PHE A 197 21.94 -1.27 -0.07
CA PHE A 197 22.83 -0.68 -1.08
C PHE A 197 23.38 0.70 -0.68
N ILE A 198 23.10 1.17 0.53
CA ILE A 198 23.61 2.45 1.00
C ILE A 198 25.10 2.30 1.28
N ASP A 199 25.93 3.12 0.63
CA ASP A 199 27.33 3.25 1.00
C ASP A 199 27.44 4.11 2.28
N PRO A 200 27.91 3.55 3.41
CA PRO A 200 28.04 4.30 4.66
C PRO A 200 29.19 5.32 4.62
N THR A 201 30.11 5.22 3.66
CA THR A 201 31.25 6.14 3.52
C THR A 201 30.87 7.45 2.84
N ASP A 202 29.83 7.43 2.00
CA ASP A 202 29.24 8.62 1.40
C ASP A 202 28.30 9.31 2.41
N ARG A 203 28.67 10.52 2.84
CA ARG A 203 27.90 11.33 3.80
C ARG A 203 26.44 11.57 3.39
N GLN A 204 26.16 11.75 2.10
CA GLN A 204 24.80 11.99 1.61
C GLN A 204 23.95 10.71 1.67
N GLN A 205 24.57 9.56 1.43
CA GLN A 205 23.91 8.26 1.50
C GLN A 205 23.78 7.76 2.94
N ALA A 206 24.77 8.02 3.80
CA ALA A 206 24.74 7.66 5.22
C ALA A 206 23.53 8.24 5.95
N ALA A 207 23.05 9.44 5.56
CA ALA A 207 21.82 10.01 6.11
C ALA A 207 20.57 9.12 5.87
N LYS A 208 20.57 8.30 4.81
CA LYS A 208 19.49 7.36 4.49
C LYS A 208 19.48 6.13 5.41
N LEU A 209 20.57 5.83 6.13
CA LEU A 209 20.58 4.75 7.15
C LEU A 209 19.65 5.02 8.33
N ARG A 210 19.23 6.28 8.49
CA ARG A 210 18.28 6.74 9.51
C ARG A 210 16.82 6.61 9.06
N GLN A 211 16.59 6.01 7.88
CA GLN A 211 15.28 5.73 7.31
C GLN A 211 15.18 4.25 7.00
N ALA A 212 14.10 3.62 7.44
CA ALA A 212 13.86 2.20 7.25
C ALA A 212 12.39 1.96 6.91
N VAL A 213 12.10 0.80 6.32
CA VAL A 213 10.74 0.33 6.06
C VAL A 213 10.50 -0.92 6.88
N ILE A 214 9.29 -1.08 7.41
CA ILE A 214 8.81 -2.35 7.94
C ILE A 214 7.77 -2.88 6.95
N VAL A 215 8.17 -3.91 6.22
CA VAL A 215 7.34 -4.57 5.20
C VAL A 215 6.17 -5.26 5.89
N GLY A 216 4.93 -4.86 5.59
CA GLY A 216 3.73 -5.43 6.21
C GLY A 216 3.61 -5.28 7.72
N GLY A 217 4.35 -4.33 8.32
CA GLY A 217 4.45 -4.15 9.78
C GLY A 217 3.29 -3.39 10.43
N GLY A 218 2.48 -2.70 9.65
CA GLY A 218 1.30 -1.98 10.13
C GLY A 218 0.06 -2.88 10.09
N VAL A 219 -0.70 -2.95 11.18
CA VAL A 219 -1.96 -3.71 11.29
C VAL A 219 -3.10 -2.76 11.65
N THR A 220 -4.13 -2.74 10.83
CA THR A 220 -5.28 -1.83 11.00
C THR A 220 -6.15 -2.24 12.19
N SER A 221 -6.42 -1.35 13.14
CA SER A 221 -7.22 -1.66 14.34
C SER A 221 -8.71 -1.40 14.16
N ARG A 222 -9.13 -0.73 13.08
CA ARG A 222 -10.52 -0.33 12.85
C ARG A 222 -10.90 -0.50 11.39
N ARG A 223 -12.11 -1.00 11.14
CA ARG A 223 -12.68 -1.00 9.78
C ARG A 223 -12.92 0.43 9.28
N ARG A 224 -12.39 0.77 8.10
CA ARG A 224 -12.79 2.01 7.40
C ARG A 224 -14.15 1.79 6.74
N LYS A 225 -15.13 2.64 7.08
CA LYS A 225 -16.38 2.71 6.32
C LYS A 225 -16.14 3.46 5.02
N VAL A 226 -16.71 2.95 3.93
CA VAL A 226 -16.76 3.63 2.63
C VAL A 226 -18.17 4.20 2.46
N SER A 227 -18.28 5.39 1.90
CA SER A 227 -19.59 6.00 1.63
C SER A 227 -19.58 6.71 0.29
N LEU A 228 -20.73 6.75 -0.37
CA LEU A 228 -21.00 7.63 -1.50
C LEU A 228 -21.61 8.91 -0.97
N GLN A 229 -20.98 10.03 -1.30
CA GLN A 229 -21.44 11.37 -1.00
C GLN A 229 -22.04 11.96 -2.28
N LEU A 230 -23.35 12.15 -2.32
CA LEU A 230 -24.01 12.78 -3.46
C LEU A 230 -23.64 14.26 -3.51
N TYR A 231 -23.42 14.78 -4.72
CA TYR A 231 -23.15 16.21 -4.93
C TYR A 231 -24.36 17.07 -4.59
N ARG A 232 -25.57 16.54 -4.85
CA ARG A 232 -26.85 17.17 -4.51
C ARG A 232 -27.67 16.24 -3.63
N ALA A 233 -28.19 16.76 -2.53
CA ALA A 233 -29.04 16.01 -1.62
C ALA A 233 -30.38 15.68 -2.29
N ASP A 234 -30.69 14.39 -2.46
CA ASP A 234 -31.91 13.90 -3.10
C ASP A 234 -32.22 12.48 -2.60
N PHE A 235 -33.36 12.31 -1.92
CA PHE A 235 -33.79 11.02 -1.39
C PHE A 235 -34.11 10.00 -2.49
N ALA A 236 -34.77 10.43 -3.58
CA ALA A 236 -35.12 9.54 -4.69
C ALA A 236 -33.85 9.04 -5.38
N ARG A 237 -32.85 9.91 -5.54
CA ARG A 237 -31.55 9.52 -6.11
C ARG A 237 -30.74 8.61 -5.20
N SER A 238 -30.70 8.91 -3.90
CA SER A 238 -30.02 8.05 -2.91
C SER A 238 -30.64 6.64 -2.90
N ASP A 239 -31.96 6.56 -2.97
CA ASP A 239 -32.69 5.29 -3.07
C ASP A 239 -32.44 4.58 -4.40
N GLN A 240 -32.45 5.30 -5.54
CA GLN A 240 -32.11 4.75 -6.85
C GLN A 240 -30.69 4.16 -6.87
N ILE A 241 -29.70 4.89 -6.32
CA ILE A 241 -28.30 4.45 -6.22
C ILE A 241 -28.21 3.18 -5.38
N GLN A 242 -28.86 3.14 -4.22
CA GLN A 242 -28.92 1.96 -3.37
C GLN A 242 -29.46 0.74 -4.13
N HIS A 243 -30.60 0.89 -4.81
CA HIS A 243 -31.22 -0.20 -5.57
C HIS A 243 -30.33 -0.68 -6.72
N LEU A 244 -29.72 0.26 -7.46
CA LEU A 244 -28.83 -0.06 -8.57
C LEU A 244 -27.62 -0.89 -8.11
N ILE A 245 -26.96 -0.47 -7.02
CA ILE A 245 -25.79 -1.18 -6.49
C ILE A 245 -26.19 -2.57 -5.99
N ASN A 246 -27.25 -2.67 -5.19
CA ASN A 246 -27.70 -3.95 -4.64
C ASN A 246 -28.20 -4.92 -5.73
N ALA A 247 -28.78 -4.40 -6.83
CA ALA A 247 -29.18 -5.21 -7.97
C ALA A 247 -27.97 -5.74 -8.76
N ARG A 248 -26.90 -4.94 -8.90
CA ARG A 248 -25.69 -5.37 -9.60
C ARG A 248 -24.88 -6.40 -8.80
N PHE A 249 -24.82 -6.21 -7.49
CA PHE A 249 -24.03 -7.01 -6.56
C PHE A 249 -24.96 -7.71 -5.57
N PRO A 250 -25.68 -8.76 -6.02
CA PRO A 250 -26.50 -9.55 -5.12
C PRO A 250 -25.59 -10.31 -4.14
N GLY A 251 -25.98 -10.37 -2.89
CA GLY A 251 -25.24 -11.05 -1.84
C GLY A 251 -26.10 -11.24 -0.59
N VAL A 252 -25.54 -11.92 0.41
CA VAL A 252 -26.22 -12.15 1.70
C VAL A 252 -26.47 -10.80 2.41
N ASP A 253 -25.45 -9.95 2.44
CA ASP A 253 -25.53 -8.61 3.01
C ASP A 253 -25.83 -7.57 1.92
N ARG A 254 -26.64 -6.56 2.27
CA ARG A 254 -26.84 -5.41 1.38
C ARG A 254 -25.53 -4.62 1.23
N VAL A 255 -25.11 -4.46 -0.01
CA VAL A 255 -23.88 -3.75 -0.39
C VAL A 255 -24.01 -2.24 -0.17
N ALA A 256 -25.16 -1.67 -0.53
CA ALA A 256 -25.45 -0.26 -0.35
C ALA A 256 -26.62 -0.05 0.61
N ARG A 257 -26.49 0.98 1.47
CA ARG A 257 -27.56 1.47 2.33
C ARG A 257 -27.61 2.99 2.32
N ALA A 258 -28.68 3.55 1.76
CA ALA A 258 -28.99 4.97 1.84
C ALA A 258 -29.23 5.34 3.31
N LYS A 259 -28.41 6.26 3.84
CA LYS A 259 -28.54 6.77 5.21
C LYS A 259 -29.41 8.01 5.26
N ASN A 260 -29.26 8.88 4.26
CA ASN A 260 -30.02 10.11 4.10
C ASN A 260 -29.96 10.56 2.62
N ALA A 261 -30.51 11.74 2.33
CA ALA A 261 -30.54 12.33 0.99
C ALA A 261 -29.15 12.56 0.36
N SER A 262 -28.06 12.58 1.14
CA SER A 262 -26.72 12.90 0.64
C SER A 262 -25.71 11.77 0.79
N VAL A 263 -26.00 10.76 1.61
CA VAL A 263 -25.03 9.72 2.01
C VAL A 263 -25.62 8.34 1.82
N THR A 264 -24.91 7.52 1.04
CA THR A 264 -25.13 6.08 0.95
C THR A 264 -23.90 5.36 1.50
N GLU A 265 -24.05 4.58 2.57
CA GLU A 265 -22.97 3.73 3.09
C GLU A 265 -22.75 2.52 2.18
N LEU A 266 -21.48 2.17 1.95
CA LEU A 266 -21.09 0.98 1.21
C LEU A 266 -20.44 -0.04 2.14
N THR A 267 -20.90 -1.28 2.02
CA THR A 267 -20.29 -2.46 2.63
C THR A 267 -19.67 -3.29 1.52
N ILE A 268 -18.35 -3.45 1.56
CA ILE A 268 -17.66 -4.29 0.57
C ILE A 268 -18.04 -5.76 0.83
N PRO A 269 -18.59 -6.47 -0.17
CA PRO A 269 -18.91 -7.90 -0.07
C PRO A 269 -17.64 -8.73 0.18
N ARG A 270 -17.77 -9.86 0.88
CA ARG A 270 -16.61 -10.74 1.15
C ARG A 270 -16.08 -11.39 -0.13
N GLU A 271 -16.95 -11.60 -1.11
CA GLU A 271 -16.67 -12.20 -2.42
C GLU A 271 -15.71 -11.34 -3.26
N VAL A 272 -15.67 -10.02 -3.02
CA VAL A 272 -14.72 -9.10 -3.66
C VAL A 272 -13.27 -9.38 -3.24
N GLY A 273 -13.06 -10.00 -2.06
CA GLY A 273 -11.74 -10.37 -1.58
C GLY A 273 -10.78 -9.18 -1.50
N GLY A 274 -9.60 -9.33 -2.12
CA GLY A 274 -8.53 -8.33 -2.14
C GLY A 274 -8.71 -7.20 -3.16
N ASP A 275 -9.68 -7.28 -4.07
CA ASP A 275 -9.81 -6.35 -5.21
C ASP A 275 -10.80 -5.20 -4.93
N GLN A 276 -10.63 -4.57 -3.77
CA GLN A 276 -11.53 -3.52 -3.28
C GLN A 276 -11.48 -2.27 -4.15
N ALA A 277 -10.30 -1.92 -4.67
CA ALA A 277 -10.12 -0.74 -5.52
C ALA A 277 -10.91 -0.87 -6.83
N HIS A 278 -10.83 -2.04 -7.48
CA HIS A 278 -11.62 -2.33 -8.67
C HIS A 278 -13.13 -2.33 -8.37
N PHE A 279 -13.58 -2.99 -7.30
CA PHE A 279 -14.99 -2.96 -6.91
C PHE A 279 -15.53 -1.53 -6.74
N LEU A 280 -14.77 -0.68 -6.04
CA LEU A 280 -15.15 0.72 -5.84
C LEU A 280 -15.14 1.50 -7.16
N ALA A 281 -14.16 1.26 -8.04
CA ALA A 281 -14.15 1.85 -9.37
C ALA A 281 -15.37 1.39 -10.19
N LEU A 282 -15.73 0.11 -10.15
CA LEU A 282 -16.87 -0.46 -10.84
C LEU A 282 -18.19 0.15 -10.36
N VAL A 283 -18.36 0.34 -9.05
CA VAL A 283 -19.51 1.06 -8.46
C VAL A 283 -19.63 2.47 -9.03
N MET A 284 -18.52 3.20 -9.15
CA MET A 284 -18.53 4.56 -9.71
C MET A 284 -18.89 4.60 -11.20
N HIS A 285 -18.66 3.52 -11.95
CA HIS A 285 -18.98 3.41 -13.38
C HIS A 285 -20.35 2.77 -13.66
N LEU A 286 -21.17 2.52 -12.62
CA LEU A 286 -22.50 1.96 -12.81
C LEU A 286 -23.39 2.90 -13.61
N PRO A 287 -24.01 2.43 -14.71
CA PRO A 287 -24.90 3.26 -15.52
C PRO A 287 -26.19 3.54 -14.75
N MET A 288 -26.51 4.82 -14.56
CA MET A 288 -27.74 5.28 -13.90
C MET A 288 -28.97 5.27 -14.83
N ARG A 289 -28.74 5.16 -16.14
CA ARG A 289 -29.80 5.22 -17.16
C ARG A 289 -30.68 3.96 -17.12
N THR A 290 -31.97 4.17 -16.89
CA THR A 290 -33.00 3.13 -16.92
C THR A 290 -33.84 3.26 -18.19
N GLY A 291 -34.10 2.15 -18.89
CA GLY A 291 -34.93 2.10 -20.08
C GLY A 291 -34.71 0.84 -20.93
N PRO A 292 -35.76 0.26 -21.57
CA PRO A 292 -35.59 -0.85 -22.51
C PRO A 292 -34.62 -0.45 -23.64
N ARG A 293 -33.64 -1.30 -23.96
CA ARG A 293 -32.59 -1.07 -24.99
C ARG A 293 -31.66 0.14 -24.80
N ALA A 294 -31.86 1.00 -23.79
CA ALA A 294 -30.98 2.14 -23.53
C ALA A 294 -29.51 1.71 -23.30
N TRP A 295 -29.31 0.53 -22.71
CA TRP A 295 -27.98 -0.03 -22.49
C TRP A 295 -27.31 -0.49 -23.79
N GLU A 296 -28.05 -1.02 -24.78
CA GLU A 296 -27.47 -1.50 -26.06
C GLU A 296 -26.93 -0.33 -26.88
N VAL A 297 -27.71 0.74 -26.97
CA VAL A 297 -27.31 1.98 -27.66
C VAL A 297 -26.07 2.57 -27.00
N HIS A 298 -26.03 2.58 -25.67
CA HIS A 298 -24.87 3.07 -24.94
C HIS A 298 -23.64 2.18 -25.17
N ALA A 299 -23.77 0.86 -25.03
CA ALA A 299 -22.69 -0.08 -25.24
C ALA A 299 -22.11 0.05 -26.66
N ARG A 300 -22.95 0.12 -27.70
CA ARG A 300 -22.46 0.31 -29.09
C ARG A 300 -21.68 1.61 -29.28
N LYS A 301 -22.09 2.71 -28.64
CA LYS A 301 -21.33 3.97 -28.66
C LYS A 301 -19.96 3.81 -27.99
N LEU A 302 -19.91 3.14 -26.84
CA LEU A 302 -18.65 2.86 -26.14
C LEU A 302 -17.72 1.96 -26.96
N LEU A 303 -18.27 0.95 -27.65
CA LEU A 303 -17.52 0.06 -28.54
C LEU A 303 -16.94 0.81 -29.76
N ALA A 304 -17.68 1.77 -30.32
CA ALA A 304 -17.18 2.62 -31.39
C ALA A 304 -16.06 3.54 -30.90
N GLU A 305 -16.20 4.10 -29.70
CA GLU A 305 -15.16 4.93 -29.08
C GLU A 305 -13.91 4.13 -28.75
N MET A 306 -14.07 2.90 -28.25
CA MET A 306 -12.98 2.01 -27.87
C MET A 306 -12.11 1.59 -29.05
N GLN A 307 -12.57 1.74 -30.30
CA GLN A 307 -11.77 1.47 -31.49
C GLN A 307 -10.82 2.63 -31.86
N LYS A 308 -10.86 3.77 -31.16
CA LYS A 308 -9.92 4.86 -31.40
C LYS A 308 -8.62 4.64 -30.62
N PRO A 309 -7.44 4.79 -31.24
CA PRO A 309 -6.15 4.56 -30.58
C PRO A 309 -5.93 5.34 -29.27
N ASP A 310 -6.40 6.58 -29.20
CA ASP A 310 -6.19 7.47 -28.04
C ASP A 310 -7.40 7.54 -27.09
N ALA A 311 -8.33 6.58 -27.21
CA ALA A 311 -9.49 6.53 -26.33
C ALA A 311 -9.09 6.27 -24.86
N ALA A 312 -9.96 6.65 -23.94
CA ALA A 312 -9.84 6.33 -22.52
C ALA A 312 -10.23 4.85 -22.26
N HIS A 313 -9.47 3.92 -22.82
CA HIS A 313 -9.80 2.49 -22.88
C HIS A 313 -10.08 1.87 -21.50
N GLU A 314 -9.29 2.23 -20.47
CA GLU A 314 -9.50 1.77 -19.09
C GLU A 314 -10.89 2.17 -18.57
N SER A 315 -11.27 3.45 -18.69
CA SER A 315 -12.57 3.94 -18.23
C SER A 315 -13.72 3.36 -19.05
N LEU A 316 -13.56 3.26 -20.38
CA LEU A 316 -14.55 2.63 -21.26
C LEU A 316 -14.79 1.15 -20.86
N ALA A 317 -13.71 0.41 -20.59
CA ALA A 317 -13.77 -0.98 -20.14
C ALA A 317 -14.50 -1.12 -18.78
N MET A 318 -14.26 -0.18 -17.85
CA MET A 318 -14.94 -0.15 -16.56
C MET A 318 -16.46 0.04 -16.70
N VAL A 319 -16.92 0.91 -17.60
CA VAL A 319 -18.36 1.09 -17.86
C VAL A 319 -18.97 -0.16 -18.50
N LEU A 320 -18.28 -0.76 -19.46
CA LEU A 320 -18.71 -2.01 -20.10
C LEU A 320 -18.81 -3.15 -19.07
N GLU A 321 -17.84 -3.26 -18.17
CA GLU A 321 -17.85 -4.23 -17.07
C GLU A 321 -19.01 -3.95 -16.09
N ALA A 322 -19.29 -2.68 -15.81
CA ALA A 322 -20.37 -2.26 -14.92
C ALA A 322 -21.75 -2.64 -15.46
N HIS A 323 -21.95 -2.60 -16.78
CA HIS A 323 -23.15 -3.12 -17.43
C HIS A 323 -23.36 -4.63 -17.19
N GLY A 324 -22.30 -5.41 -16.94
CA GLY A 324 -22.37 -6.84 -16.65
C GLY A 324 -22.51 -7.71 -17.91
N ARG A 325 -22.83 -9.00 -17.72
CA ARG A 325 -22.78 -10.04 -18.78
C ARG A 325 -23.60 -9.76 -20.04
N LYS A 326 -24.59 -8.86 -19.97
CA LYS A 326 -25.39 -8.47 -21.14
C LYS A 326 -24.56 -7.84 -22.28
N VAL A 327 -23.38 -7.30 -22.00
CA VAL A 327 -22.51 -6.72 -23.05
C VAL A 327 -21.71 -7.75 -23.82
N LEU A 328 -21.60 -9.00 -23.34
CA LEU A 328 -20.74 -10.01 -23.96
C LEU A 328 -21.01 -10.25 -25.46
N PRO A 329 -22.28 -10.34 -25.93
CA PRO A 329 -22.55 -10.56 -27.35
C PRO A 329 -22.01 -9.48 -28.29
N VAL A 330 -21.86 -8.24 -27.80
CA VAL A 330 -21.28 -7.14 -28.59
C VAL A 330 -19.78 -6.98 -28.32
N LEU A 331 -19.32 -7.29 -27.10
CA LEU A 331 -17.94 -7.13 -26.68
C LEU A 331 -16.97 -8.07 -27.41
N GLY A 332 -17.42 -9.30 -27.71
CA GLY A 332 -16.58 -10.31 -28.38
C GLY A 332 -16.00 -9.88 -29.72
N ALA A 333 -16.69 -8.98 -30.45
CA ALA A 333 -16.20 -8.44 -31.71
C ALA A 333 -14.91 -7.60 -31.57
N LEU A 334 -14.58 -7.14 -30.36
CA LEU A 334 -13.38 -6.36 -30.11
C LEU A 334 -12.17 -7.19 -29.67
N TYR A 335 -12.30 -8.49 -29.38
CA TYR A 335 -11.17 -9.30 -28.88
C TYR A 335 -10.01 -9.43 -29.86
N ASP A 336 -10.30 -9.28 -31.15
CA ASP A 336 -9.33 -9.23 -32.25
C ASP A 336 -9.33 -7.88 -32.97
N ALA A 337 -9.72 -6.81 -32.27
CA ALA A 337 -9.65 -5.46 -32.81
C ALA A 337 -8.20 -5.11 -33.21
N PRO A 338 -8.01 -4.39 -34.34
CA PRO A 338 -6.67 -4.00 -34.80
C PRO A 338 -5.98 -3.01 -33.84
N VAL A 339 -6.77 -2.26 -33.07
CA VAL A 339 -6.27 -1.37 -32.03
C VAL A 339 -5.95 -2.20 -30.78
N ALA A 340 -4.67 -2.38 -30.50
CA ALA A 340 -4.19 -3.26 -29.42
C ALA A 340 -4.81 -2.93 -28.04
N PRO A 341 -4.86 -1.67 -27.58
CA PRO A 341 -5.56 -1.32 -26.36
C PRO A 341 -7.05 -1.72 -26.39
N ALA A 342 -7.76 -1.50 -27.50
CA ALA A 342 -9.16 -1.93 -27.64
C ALA A 342 -9.33 -3.43 -27.41
N ALA A 343 -8.49 -4.24 -28.07
CA ALA A 343 -8.52 -5.69 -27.94
C ALA A 343 -8.20 -6.15 -26.52
N PHE A 344 -7.14 -5.61 -25.93
CA PHE A 344 -6.73 -5.95 -24.57
C PHE A 344 -7.81 -5.61 -23.54
N TYR A 345 -8.31 -4.37 -23.57
CA TYR A 345 -9.28 -3.89 -22.58
C TYR A 345 -10.65 -4.56 -22.75
N ALA A 346 -11.08 -4.81 -23.98
CA ALA A 346 -12.28 -5.61 -24.23
C ALA A 346 -12.13 -7.04 -23.70
N ALA A 347 -11.01 -7.71 -24.02
CA ALA A 347 -10.74 -9.06 -23.55
C ALA A 347 -10.67 -9.12 -22.01
N ARG A 348 -10.02 -8.15 -21.36
CA ARG A 348 -9.96 -8.04 -19.89
C ARG A 348 -11.36 -7.94 -19.29
N THR A 349 -12.23 -7.12 -19.87
CA THR A 349 -13.65 -7.05 -19.45
C THR A 349 -14.36 -8.39 -19.70
N GLY A 350 -14.11 -9.04 -20.84
CA GLY A 350 -14.64 -10.37 -21.18
C GLY A 350 -14.33 -11.41 -20.13
N VAL A 351 -13.05 -11.62 -19.82
CA VAL A 351 -12.61 -12.61 -18.82
C VAL A 351 -13.16 -12.33 -17.42
N ARG A 352 -13.29 -11.04 -17.03
CA ARG A 352 -13.91 -10.64 -15.74
C ARG A 352 -15.40 -10.95 -15.68
N LEU A 353 -16.10 -10.84 -16.80
CA LEU A 353 -17.51 -11.20 -16.92
C LEU A 353 -17.74 -12.71 -17.11
N GLY A 354 -16.66 -13.48 -17.31
CA GLY A 354 -16.66 -14.93 -17.46
C GLY A 354 -16.78 -15.41 -18.90
N ASP A 355 -16.46 -14.57 -19.89
CA ASP A 355 -16.38 -14.97 -21.29
C ASP A 355 -15.02 -15.63 -21.58
N ARG A 356 -15.06 -16.91 -21.97
CA ARG A 356 -13.87 -17.71 -22.27
C ARG A 356 -13.28 -17.40 -23.64
N LEU A 357 -14.04 -16.79 -24.56
CA LEU A 357 -13.52 -16.40 -25.87
C LEU A 357 -12.40 -15.34 -25.76
N ALA A 358 -12.37 -14.60 -24.64
CA ALA A 358 -11.36 -13.59 -24.36
C ALA A 358 -10.03 -14.15 -23.81
N ASP A 359 -9.99 -15.41 -23.36
CA ASP A 359 -8.82 -16.00 -22.71
C ASP A 359 -7.59 -15.96 -23.63
N ASP A 360 -7.79 -16.32 -24.91
CA ASP A 360 -6.72 -16.39 -25.90
C ASP A 360 -6.10 -15.02 -26.20
N THR A 361 -6.93 -13.96 -26.23
CA THR A 361 -6.45 -12.59 -26.40
C THR A 361 -5.57 -12.16 -25.22
N ILE A 362 -5.97 -12.45 -23.97
CA ILE A 362 -5.15 -12.13 -22.79
C ILE A 362 -3.82 -12.89 -22.81
N ARG A 363 -3.84 -14.19 -23.14
CA ARG A 363 -2.62 -14.99 -23.25
C ARG A 363 -1.71 -14.50 -24.37
N ARG A 364 -2.26 -14.07 -25.51
CA ARG A 364 -1.52 -13.46 -26.62
C ARG A 364 -0.75 -12.22 -26.13
N PHE A 365 -1.43 -11.27 -25.50
CA PHE A 365 -0.77 -10.05 -24.98
C PHE A 365 0.32 -10.37 -23.94
N ALA A 366 0.09 -11.35 -23.06
CA ALA A 366 1.09 -11.75 -22.08
C ALA A 366 2.33 -12.40 -22.72
N GLY A 367 2.15 -13.11 -23.84
CA GLY A 367 3.24 -13.72 -24.62
C GLY A 367 3.98 -12.76 -25.56
N SER A 368 3.38 -11.62 -25.90
CA SER A 368 3.96 -10.62 -26.83
C SER A 368 5.12 -9.86 -26.19
N GLN A 369 6.35 -10.23 -26.55
CA GLN A 369 7.55 -9.57 -26.05
C GLN A 369 7.62 -8.10 -26.52
N GLY A 370 7.80 -7.18 -25.57
CA GLY A 370 7.95 -5.74 -25.86
C GLY A 370 6.63 -5.01 -26.04
N ASP A 371 5.48 -5.70 -25.97
CA ASP A 371 4.18 -5.05 -25.99
C ASP A 371 3.97 -4.25 -24.69
N PRO A 372 3.57 -2.96 -24.75
CA PRO A 372 3.30 -2.14 -23.56
C PRO A 372 2.27 -2.77 -22.59
N LEU A 373 1.36 -3.60 -23.10
CA LEU A 373 0.29 -4.25 -22.35
C LEU A 373 0.69 -5.63 -21.81
N GLN A 374 1.90 -6.12 -22.10
CA GLN A 374 2.35 -7.44 -21.68
C GLN A 374 2.24 -7.66 -20.18
N LEU A 375 2.78 -6.73 -19.38
CA LEU A 375 2.76 -6.83 -17.92
C LEU A 375 1.33 -6.74 -17.37
N ALA A 376 0.49 -5.89 -17.96
CA ALA A 376 -0.91 -5.77 -17.58
C ALA A 376 -1.67 -7.08 -17.87
N ALA A 377 -1.38 -7.76 -18.98
CA ALA A 377 -1.96 -9.06 -19.29
C ALA A 377 -1.54 -10.17 -18.31
N ILE A 378 -0.28 -10.17 -17.89
CA ILE A 378 0.22 -11.07 -16.85
C ILE A 378 -0.50 -10.83 -15.52
N GLU A 379 -0.70 -9.56 -15.14
CA GLU A 379 -1.45 -9.21 -13.94
C GLU A 379 -2.89 -9.72 -14.00
N VAL A 380 -3.57 -9.52 -15.14
CA VAL A 380 -4.94 -10.02 -15.39
C VAL A 380 -5.01 -11.55 -15.23
N MET A 381 -4.03 -12.29 -15.78
CA MET A 381 -3.96 -13.75 -15.59
C MET A 381 -3.78 -14.14 -14.12
N GLY A 382 -3.02 -13.37 -13.35
CA GLY A 382 -2.84 -13.59 -11.92
C GLY A 382 -4.11 -13.33 -11.11
N ASP A 383 -4.89 -12.32 -11.48
CA ASP A 383 -6.04 -11.85 -10.70
C ASP A 383 -7.31 -12.64 -11.00
N ILE A 384 -7.45 -13.16 -12.24
CA ILE A 384 -8.66 -13.82 -12.70
C ILE A 384 -8.45 -15.33 -12.77
N LYS A 385 -8.96 -16.03 -11.76
CA LYS A 385 -8.83 -17.49 -11.64
C LYS A 385 -9.44 -18.28 -12.80
N GLY A 386 -10.48 -17.74 -13.44
CA GLY A 386 -11.27 -18.42 -14.48
C GLY A 386 -10.59 -18.58 -15.84
N ILE A 387 -9.46 -17.90 -16.08
CA ILE A 387 -8.74 -17.96 -17.36
C ILE A 387 -8.13 -19.35 -17.55
N VAL A 388 -8.50 -20.01 -18.64
CA VAL A 388 -8.01 -21.35 -18.99
C VAL A 388 -6.55 -21.27 -19.40
N ARG A 389 -5.72 -22.24 -18.97
CA ARG A 389 -4.27 -22.33 -19.26
C ARG A 389 -3.44 -21.12 -18.78
N ALA A 390 -3.96 -20.30 -17.87
CA ALA A 390 -3.18 -19.20 -17.26
C ALA A 390 -1.90 -19.71 -16.58
N ASP A 391 -1.97 -20.74 -15.72
CA ASP A 391 -0.81 -21.33 -15.05
C ASP A 391 0.25 -21.90 -16.01
N LEU A 392 -0.17 -22.44 -17.17
CA LEU A 392 0.76 -22.92 -18.18
C LEU A 392 1.52 -21.74 -18.82
N THR A 393 0.77 -20.73 -19.27
CA THR A 393 1.32 -19.52 -19.89
C THR A 393 2.24 -18.78 -18.93
N LEU A 394 1.84 -18.63 -17.66
CA LEU A 394 2.65 -17.97 -16.64
C LEU A 394 3.95 -18.71 -16.35
N ARG A 395 3.96 -20.05 -16.37
CA ARG A 395 5.19 -20.84 -16.23
C ARG A 395 6.15 -20.61 -17.41
N GLU A 396 5.64 -20.60 -18.63
CA GLU A 396 6.45 -20.28 -19.82
C GLU A 396 7.07 -18.87 -19.73
N LEU A 397 6.41 -17.93 -19.05
CA LEU A 397 6.90 -16.57 -18.87
C LEU A 397 8.02 -16.45 -17.83
N LEU A 398 8.18 -17.43 -16.93
CA LEU A 398 9.32 -17.50 -15.98
C LEU A 398 10.65 -17.69 -16.70
N ASP A 399 10.62 -18.23 -17.92
CA ASP A 399 11.79 -18.55 -18.75
C ASP A 399 12.04 -17.53 -19.88
N ARG A 400 11.51 -16.32 -19.74
CA ARG A 400 11.78 -15.19 -20.67
C ARG A 400 13.06 -14.44 -20.27
N ASP A 401 13.69 -13.77 -21.24
CA ASP A 401 14.92 -13.00 -21.01
C ASP A 401 14.68 -11.71 -20.19
N ASN A 402 13.43 -11.23 -20.11
CA ASN A 402 13.09 -10.01 -19.39
C ASN A 402 12.75 -10.31 -17.92
N ASP A 403 13.60 -9.85 -17.00
CA ASP A 403 13.43 -10.08 -15.56
C ASP A 403 12.10 -9.54 -15.00
N MET A 404 11.60 -8.41 -15.52
CA MET A 404 10.31 -7.86 -15.07
C MET A 404 9.15 -8.79 -15.44
N VAL A 405 9.22 -9.44 -16.61
CA VAL A 405 8.22 -10.42 -17.03
C VAL A 405 8.26 -11.65 -16.13
N ARG A 406 9.46 -12.14 -15.78
CA ARG A 406 9.65 -13.27 -14.85
C ARG A 406 9.08 -12.96 -13.47
N VAL A 407 9.40 -11.78 -12.92
CA VAL A 407 8.87 -11.33 -11.62
C VAL A 407 7.34 -11.15 -11.66
N ALA A 408 6.80 -10.58 -12.74
CA ALA A 408 5.35 -10.45 -12.91
C ALA A 408 4.65 -11.81 -13.00
N ALA A 409 5.23 -12.76 -13.73
CA ALA A 409 4.71 -14.11 -13.88
C ALA A 409 4.72 -14.87 -12.55
N TYR A 410 5.82 -14.80 -11.79
CA TYR A 410 5.90 -15.32 -10.43
C TYR A 410 4.79 -14.74 -9.54
N ARG A 411 4.62 -13.40 -9.51
CA ARG A 411 3.58 -12.75 -8.69
C ARG A 411 2.19 -13.24 -9.07
N ALA A 412 1.92 -13.38 -10.36
CA ALA A 412 0.66 -13.90 -10.86
C ALA A 412 0.44 -15.36 -10.41
N LEU A 413 1.46 -16.24 -10.49
CA LEU A 413 1.38 -17.62 -9.99
C LEU A 413 1.11 -17.68 -8.49
N THR A 414 1.78 -16.83 -7.70
CA THR A 414 1.57 -16.73 -6.24
C THR A 414 0.15 -16.30 -5.90
N ARG A 415 -0.42 -15.29 -6.59
CA ARG A 415 -1.83 -14.87 -6.38
C ARG A 415 -2.82 -15.99 -6.72
N ARG A 416 -2.50 -16.81 -7.73
CA ARG A 416 -3.29 -17.98 -8.13
C ARG A 416 -3.12 -19.18 -7.19
N ARG A 417 -2.12 -19.15 -6.28
CA ARG A 417 -1.72 -20.28 -5.43
C ARG A 417 -1.33 -21.50 -6.27
N SER A 418 -0.57 -21.26 -7.34
CA SER A 418 -0.10 -22.33 -8.22
C SER A 418 0.84 -23.27 -7.47
N ALA A 419 0.74 -24.58 -7.72
CA ALA A 419 1.64 -25.58 -7.15
C ALA A 419 3.08 -25.48 -7.68
N SER A 420 3.31 -24.67 -8.70
CA SER A 420 4.64 -24.45 -9.29
C SER A 420 5.53 -23.51 -8.47
N VAL A 421 4.99 -22.88 -7.43
CA VAL A 421 5.78 -22.07 -6.49
C VAL A 421 5.80 -22.80 -5.15
N LEU A 422 6.99 -23.24 -4.74
CA LEU A 422 7.20 -23.83 -3.42
C LEU A 422 7.50 -22.72 -2.42
N THR A 423 6.59 -22.49 -1.48
CA THR A 423 6.77 -21.48 -0.41
C THR A 423 7.20 -22.14 0.90
N ILE A 424 8.34 -21.71 1.42
CA ILE A 424 8.88 -22.10 2.73
C ILE A 424 8.71 -20.92 3.69
N SER A 425 8.11 -21.15 4.87
CA SER A 425 7.95 -20.12 5.91
C SER A 425 9.11 -20.18 6.90
N VAL A 426 9.81 -19.06 7.10
CA VAL A 426 10.92 -18.95 8.05
C VAL A 426 10.39 -18.40 9.37
N ASP A 427 9.90 -19.30 10.24
CA ASP A 427 9.36 -19.00 11.58
C ASP A 427 8.31 -17.87 11.64
N GLY A 428 7.55 -17.70 10.56
CA GLY A 428 6.55 -16.64 10.40
C GLY A 428 7.13 -15.23 10.26
N GLN A 429 8.43 -15.09 10.00
CA GLN A 429 9.11 -13.80 9.80
C GLN A 429 9.06 -13.34 8.35
N PHE A 430 9.36 -14.24 7.42
CA PHE A 430 9.34 -14.03 5.98
C PHE A 430 9.19 -15.37 5.25
N HIS A 431 9.03 -15.32 3.93
CA HIS A 431 8.93 -16.51 3.09
C HIS A 431 10.10 -16.64 2.12
N VAL A 432 10.50 -17.88 1.83
CA VAL A 432 11.39 -18.21 0.72
C VAL A 432 10.56 -18.94 -0.33
N ASP A 433 10.48 -18.38 -1.52
CA ASP A 433 9.78 -18.99 -2.65
C ASP A 433 10.80 -19.60 -3.62
N ILE A 434 10.66 -20.88 -3.93
CA ILE A 434 11.44 -21.58 -4.95
C ILE A 434 10.60 -21.66 -6.21
N VAL A 435 11.16 -21.15 -7.31
CA VAL A 435 10.50 -21.01 -8.60
C VAL A 435 11.35 -21.71 -9.67
N PRO A 436 10.93 -22.92 -10.10
CA PRO A 436 11.62 -23.63 -11.18
C PRO A 436 11.70 -22.77 -12.43
N SER A 437 12.91 -22.66 -12.99
CA SER A 437 13.18 -21.87 -14.19
C SER A 437 14.44 -22.39 -14.86
N SER A 438 14.36 -22.60 -16.17
CA SER A 438 15.48 -23.06 -16.99
C SER A 438 16.42 -21.93 -17.44
N ARG A 439 16.07 -20.67 -17.11
CA ARG A 439 16.88 -19.49 -17.43
C ARG A 439 17.94 -19.21 -16.39
N ARG A 440 18.78 -18.20 -16.68
CA ARG A 440 19.81 -17.73 -15.75
C ARG A 440 19.21 -17.52 -14.35
N PRO A 441 19.84 -18.09 -13.31
CA PRO A 441 19.34 -17.96 -11.96
C PRO A 441 19.21 -16.51 -11.52
N MET A 442 18.19 -16.24 -10.73
CA MET A 442 17.88 -14.91 -10.25
C MET A 442 17.33 -14.98 -8.84
N ILE A 443 17.72 -14.03 -8.00
CA ILE A 443 17.15 -13.82 -6.67
C ILE A 443 16.34 -12.54 -6.71
N PHE A 444 15.08 -12.61 -6.29
CA PHE A 444 14.23 -11.44 -6.17
C PHE A 444 13.78 -11.25 -4.72
N ALA A 445 14.01 -10.08 -4.15
CA ALA A 445 13.61 -9.74 -2.78
C ALA A 445 12.55 -8.64 -2.76
N THR A 446 11.47 -8.80 -1.99
CA THR A 446 10.41 -7.81 -1.86
C THR A 446 10.76 -6.70 -0.86
N ARG A 447 10.16 -5.52 -1.02
CA ARG A 447 10.21 -4.38 -0.09
C ARG A 447 8.84 -3.90 0.34
N THR A 448 7.77 -4.54 -0.14
CA THR A 448 6.39 -4.14 0.09
C THR A 448 5.52 -5.33 0.48
N GLN A 449 4.55 -5.06 1.36
CA GLN A 449 3.49 -5.94 1.87
C GLN A 449 3.92 -7.22 2.58
N ASP A 450 4.61 -8.14 1.90
CA ASP A 450 4.97 -9.46 2.39
C ASP A 450 6.47 -9.69 2.14
N PRO A 451 7.31 -9.82 3.18
CA PRO A 451 8.74 -10.07 3.03
C PRO A 451 8.98 -11.46 2.42
N ARG A 452 9.57 -11.48 1.24
CA ARG A 452 9.81 -12.69 0.44
C ARG A 452 11.16 -12.63 -0.26
N ILE A 453 11.86 -13.76 -0.23
CA ILE A 453 13.05 -14.01 -1.05
C ILE A 453 12.68 -15.09 -2.06
N VAL A 454 12.77 -14.77 -3.34
CA VAL A 454 12.37 -15.66 -4.44
C VAL A 454 13.62 -16.14 -5.15
N LEU A 455 13.78 -17.45 -5.25
CA LEU A 455 14.87 -18.12 -5.93
C LEU A 455 14.36 -18.67 -7.26
N PHE A 456 14.77 -18.05 -8.36
CA PHE A 456 14.50 -18.54 -9.71
C PHE A 456 15.64 -19.44 -10.16
N GLY A 457 15.30 -20.67 -10.51
CA GLY A 457 16.26 -21.69 -10.94
C GLY A 457 16.08 -22.99 -10.18
N ASP A 458 16.51 -24.08 -10.79
CA ASP A 458 16.57 -25.38 -10.15
C ASP A 458 17.86 -25.46 -9.32
N ASP A 459 17.76 -25.81 -8.04
CA ASP A 459 18.88 -26.12 -7.13
C ASP A 459 19.94 -25.02 -6.99
N LEU A 460 19.50 -23.78 -6.76
CA LEU A 460 20.42 -22.66 -6.58
C LEU A 460 21.35 -22.86 -5.37
N ALA A 461 22.65 -22.94 -5.62
CA ALA A 461 23.66 -23.28 -4.62
C ALA A 461 24.80 -22.25 -4.56
N ILE A 462 25.50 -22.22 -3.42
CA ILE A 462 26.70 -21.41 -3.23
C ILE A 462 27.91 -22.10 -3.87
N ALA A 463 28.70 -21.32 -4.61
CA ALA A 463 29.92 -21.76 -5.26
C ALA A 463 31.00 -22.18 -4.25
N ARG A 464 31.85 -23.12 -4.66
CA ARG A 464 32.97 -23.64 -3.87
C ARG A 464 34.29 -23.30 -4.58
N PRO A 465 35.35 -22.92 -3.84
CA PRO A 465 35.35 -22.54 -2.42
C PRO A 465 34.67 -21.18 -2.17
N VAL A 466 34.31 -20.91 -0.92
CA VAL A 466 33.75 -19.60 -0.51
C VAL A 466 34.36 -19.17 0.81
N PHE A 467 34.78 -17.91 0.90
CA PHE A 467 35.03 -17.23 2.16
C PHE A 467 34.38 -15.86 2.08
N PHE A 468 33.25 -15.72 2.75
CA PHE A 468 32.44 -14.52 2.76
C PHE A 468 32.32 -14.02 4.19
N ASN A 469 32.65 -12.75 4.43
CA ASN A 469 32.39 -12.06 5.68
C ASN A 469 31.66 -10.75 5.39
N MET A 470 30.60 -10.47 6.15
CA MET A 470 29.94 -9.17 6.05
C MET A 470 30.87 -8.04 6.54
N PRO A 471 30.82 -6.84 5.94
CA PRO A 471 31.70 -5.73 6.35
C PRO A 471 31.53 -5.25 7.80
N ASP A 472 30.38 -5.52 8.42
CA ASP A 472 30.08 -5.21 9.82
C ASP A 472 30.35 -6.40 10.76
N ASP A 473 31.02 -7.44 10.26
CA ASP A 473 31.29 -8.71 10.93
C ASP A 473 30.02 -9.41 11.45
N LEU A 474 28.86 -9.11 10.85
CA LEU A 474 27.59 -9.68 11.30
C LEU A 474 27.56 -11.20 11.11
N VAL A 475 27.97 -11.68 9.95
CA VAL A 475 27.93 -13.11 9.59
C VAL A 475 29.10 -13.48 8.70
N THR A 476 29.62 -14.68 8.90
CA THR A 476 30.63 -15.29 8.05
C THR A 476 30.07 -16.60 7.47
N VAL A 477 30.32 -16.83 6.18
CA VAL A 477 30.01 -18.06 5.44
C VAL A 477 31.30 -18.57 4.81
N ASN A 478 31.71 -19.78 5.14
CA ASN A 478 32.99 -20.32 4.72
C ASN A 478 32.88 -21.79 4.29
N ALA A 479 33.54 -22.16 3.20
CA ALA A 479 33.79 -23.54 2.83
C ALA A 479 35.07 -23.63 2.01
N ARG A 480 35.93 -24.58 2.39
CA ARG A 480 37.15 -24.89 1.64
C ARG A 480 36.83 -25.80 0.46
N GLU A 481 37.76 -25.90 -0.47
CA GLU A 481 37.70 -26.92 -1.52
C GLU A 481 37.62 -28.33 -0.88
N GLY A 482 36.74 -29.18 -1.41
CA GLY A 482 36.45 -30.51 -0.85
C GLY A 482 35.62 -30.54 0.44
N SER A 483 35.08 -29.42 0.91
CA SER A 483 34.15 -29.43 2.06
C SER A 483 32.77 -29.94 1.65
N ASP A 484 32.16 -30.77 2.52
CA ASP A 484 30.81 -31.31 2.32
C ASP A 484 29.69 -30.39 2.84
N ALA A 485 30.05 -29.32 3.55
CA ALA A 485 29.11 -28.34 4.11
C ALA A 485 29.73 -26.94 4.23
N LEU A 486 28.88 -25.93 4.29
CA LEU A 486 29.20 -24.55 4.68
C LEU A 486 29.35 -24.45 6.19
N ASP A 487 30.39 -23.77 6.64
CA ASP A 487 30.53 -23.25 8.00
C ASP A 487 29.94 -21.85 8.08
N VAL A 488 28.90 -21.68 8.92
CA VAL A 488 28.20 -20.41 9.07
C VAL A 488 28.12 -20.03 10.54
N TRP A 489 28.50 -18.80 10.87
CA TRP A 489 28.37 -18.25 12.22
C TRP A 489 28.10 -16.75 12.16
N ARG A 490 27.54 -16.21 13.25
CA ARG A 490 27.31 -14.76 13.41
C ARG A 490 28.03 -14.20 14.62
N ARG A 491 28.30 -12.90 14.60
CA ARG A 491 28.60 -12.14 15.82
C ARG A 491 27.30 -11.90 16.61
N LEU A 492 27.36 -12.08 17.92
CA LEU A 492 26.22 -11.88 18.81
C LEU A 492 26.02 -10.38 19.08
N PRO A 493 24.78 -9.85 18.95
CA PRO A 493 24.51 -8.42 19.16
C PRO A 493 25.02 -7.91 20.51
N GLY A 494 25.69 -6.75 20.50
CA GLY A 494 26.17 -6.10 21.73
C GLY A 494 27.33 -6.81 22.44
N SER A 495 27.99 -7.78 21.79
CA SER A 495 29.16 -8.46 22.34
C SER A 495 30.17 -8.82 21.25
N ASP A 496 31.42 -9.07 21.65
CA ASP A 496 32.47 -9.59 20.74
C ASP A 496 32.43 -11.13 20.62
N ARG A 497 31.39 -11.77 21.17
CA ARG A 497 31.22 -13.22 21.08
C ARG A 497 30.60 -13.61 19.75
N ILE A 498 30.98 -14.79 19.26
CA ILE A 498 30.37 -15.43 18.10
C ILE A 498 29.38 -16.52 18.54
N SER A 499 28.44 -16.86 17.67
CA SER A 499 27.61 -18.04 17.81
C SER A 499 28.43 -19.33 17.64
N ASP A 500 27.84 -20.46 17.98
CA ASP A 500 28.35 -21.74 17.50
C ASP A 500 28.37 -21.76 15.96
N THR A 501 29.34 -22.48 15.39
CA THR A 501 29.43 -22.69 13.94
C THR A 501 28.40 -23.74 13.53
N LEU A 502 27.54 -23.37 12.59
CA LEU A 502 26.54 -24.24 12.01
C LEU A 502 27.06 -24.82 10.69
N LYS A 503 26.85 -26.13 10.51
CA LYS A 503 27.12 -26.84 9.26
C LYS A 503 25.83 -26.82 8.44
N VAL A 504 25.88 -26.25 7.24
CA VAL A 504 24.73 -26.08 6.34
C VAL A 504 25.04 -26.68 4.98
N SER A 505 24.06 -27.23 4.28
CA SER A 505 24.29 -27.62 2.88
C SER A 505 24.63 -26.42 1.99
N PHE A 506 25.06 -26.68 0.76
CA PHE A 506 25.34 -25.62 -0.21
C PHE A 506 24.06 -25.03 -0.84
N GLU A 507 22.88 -25.59 -0.54
CA GLU A 507 21.60 -25.09 -1.06
C GLU A 507 21.28 -23.73 -0.46
N LEU A 508 20.99 -22.76 -1.34
CA LEU A 508 20.75 -21.39 -0.90
C LEU A 508 19.49 -21.26 -0.05
N ALA A 509 18.46 -22.07 -0.33
CA ALA A 509 17.23 -22.10 0.45
C ALA A 509 17.48 -22.55 1.90
N GLU A 510 18.36 -23.53 2.11
CA GLU A 510 18.75 -23.99 3.45
C GLU A 510 19.57 -22.92 4.16
N LEU A 511 20.55 -22.31 3.48
CA LEU A 511 21.31 -21.20 4.06
C LEU A 511 20.39 -20.07 4.53
N ILE A 512 19.43 -19.64 3.71
CA ILE A 512 18.50 -18.56 4.07
C ILE A 512 17.68 -18.92 5.31
N GLN A 513 17.22 -20.17 5.42
CA GLN A 513 16.51 -20.66 6.60
C GLN A 513 17.41 -20.66 7.84
N THR A 514 18.65 -21.13 7.73
CA THR A 514 19.62 -21.10 8.84
C THR A 514 19.95 -19.67 9.26
N LEU A 515 20.11 -18.74 8.31
CA LEU A 515 20.39 -17.34 8.64
C LEU A 515 19.21 -16.69 9.37
N GLY A 516 17.98 -16.88 8.89
CA GLY A 516 16.79 -16.16 9.38
C GLY A 516 15.98 -16.84 10.47
N GLY A 517 16.10 -18.15 10.63
CA GLY A 517 15.37 -18.92 11.63
C GLY A 517 15.66 -18.40 13.05
N LYS A 518 14.67 -18.55 13.93
CA LYS A 518 14.80 -18.16 15.34
C LYS A 518 15.84 -19.06 16.00
N PRO A 519 16.80 -18.50 16.74
CA PRO A 519 17.82 -19.27 17.45
C PRO A 519 17.20 -19.96 18.66
N GLN A 520 16.49 -21.07 18.42
CA GLN A 520 15.92 -21.92 19.44
C GLN A 520 16.76 -23.18 19.59
N ARG A 521 16.89 -23.66 20.84
CA ARG A 521 17.52 -24.95 21.09
C ARG A 521 16.58 -26.05 20.64
N GLY A 522 17.02 -26.86 19.69
CA GLY A 522 16.32 -28.05 19.25
C GLY A 522 16.22 -29.12 20.35
N ILE A 523 15.59 -30.24 20.03
CA ILE A 523 15.49 -31.40 20.94
C ILE A 523 16.89 -31.92 21.30
N ASP A 524 17.83 -31.80 20.37
CA ASP A 524 19.26 -32.11 20.54
C ASP A 524 20.04 -31.07 21.36
N ARG A 525 19.35 -30.06 21.90
CA ARG A 525 19.89 -28.91 22.64
C ARG A 525 20.84 -28.00 21.84
N LYS A 526 20.98 -28.19 20.53
CA LYS A 526 21.77 -27.32 19.65
C LYS A 526 20.91 -26.21 19.06
N VAL A 527 21.54 -25.08 18.74
CA VAL A 527 20.90 -23.99 18.01
C VAL A 527 21.09 -24.26 16.52
N HIS A 528 20.02 -24.17 15.74
CA HIS A 528 20.04 -24.51 14.30
C HIS A 528 19.88 -23.31 13.37
N ALA A 529 19.74 -22.11 13.94
CA ALA A 529 19.55 -20.89 13.18
C ALA A 529 20.16 -19.67 13.88
N LEU A 530 20.43 -18.62 13.11
CA LEU A 530 21.22 -17.46 13.54
C LEU A 530 20.36 -16.22 13.85
N GLY A 531 19.10 -16.16 13.45
CA GLY A 531 18.19 -15.07 13.79
C GLY A 531 18.57 -13.71 13.19
N LEU A 532 19.09 -13.70 11.96
CA LEU A 532 19.24 -12.47 11.18
C LEU A 532 17.86 -11.97 10.74
N THR A 533 17.71 -10.64 10.65
CA THR A 533 16.48 -10.04 10.12
C THR A 533 16.39 -10.22 8.60
N TYR A 534 15.18 -10.12 8.05
CA TYR A 534 14.96 -10.14 6.59
C TYR A 534 15.89 -9.16 5.86
N GLY A 535 16.03 -7.93 6.34
CA GLY A 535 16.91 -6.92 5.73
C GLY A 535 18.39 -7.32 5.74
N GLN A 536 18.86 -7.91 6.84
CA GLN A 536 20.23 -8.42 6.94
C GLN A 536 20.50 -9.57 5.96
N ILE A 537 19.55 -10.49 5.80
CA ILE A 537 19.66 -11.60 4.84
C ILE A 537 19.68 -11.09 3.40
N VAL A 538 18.81 -10.13 3.06
CA VAL A 538 18.82 -9.46 1.76
C VAL A 538 20.18 -8.83 1.48
N ALA A 539 20.81 -8.17 2.47
CA ALA A 539 22.15 -7.61 2.33
C ALA A 539 23.24 -8.67 2.10
N VAL A 540 23.17 -9.79 2.83
CA VAL A 540 24.08 -10.94 2.68
C VAL A 540 23.95 -11.53 1.27
N LEU A 541 22.74 -11.82 0.82
CA LEU A 541 22.49 -12.41 -0.50
C LEU A 541 22.95 -11.51 -1.64
N TYR A 542 22.68 -10.20 -1.54
CA TYR A 542 23.18 -9.24 -2.52
C TYR A 542 24.71 -9.32 -2.64
N ARG A 543 25.43 -9.25 -1.52
CA ARG A 543 26.90 -9.25 -1.55
C ARG A 543 27.48 -10.59 -2.00
N LEU A 544 26.86 -11.71 -1.62
CA LEU A 544 27.23 -13.03 -2.13
C LEU A 544 27.10 -13.10 -3.66
N CYS A 545 26.07 -12.47 -4.25
CA CYS A 545 25.92 -12.38 -5.70
C CYS A 545 26.97 -11.46 -6.33
N GLU A 546 27.18 -10.26 -5.77
CA GLU A 546 28.16 -9.28 -6.27
C GLU A 546 29.60 -9.84 -6.27
N GLN A 547 29.94 -10.65 -5.27
CA GLN A 547 31.25 -11.30 -5.16
C GLN A 547 31.35 -12.61 -5.97
N GLY A 548 30.28 -13.00 -6.68
CA GLY A 548 30.25 -14.21 -7.50
C GLY A 548 30.18 -15.53 -6.73
N HIS A 549 29.99 -15.49 -5.41
CA HIS A 549 29.80 -16.69 -4.59
C HIS A 549 28.44 -17.35 -4.83
N VAL A 550 27.45 -16.58 -5.27
CA VAL A 550 26.17 -17.12 -5.77
C VAL A 550 26.03 -16.72 -7.23
N PRO A 551 25.98 -17.67 -8.18
CA PRO A 551 25.92 -17.38 -9.62
C PRO A 551 24.50 -16.98 -10.06
N ALA A 552 23.93 -15.97 -9.43
CA ALA A 552 22.59 -15.47 -9.71
C ALA A 552 22.59 -13.94 -9.85
N LYS A 553 21.68 -13.43 -10.69
CA LYS A 553 21.38 -12.00 -10.69
C LYS A 553 20.55 -11.65 -9.46
N PHE A 554 20.94 -10.64 -8.70
CA PHE A 554 20.13 -10.14 -7.58
C PHE A 554 19.26 -8.96 -8.02
N ILE A 555 17.97 -9.00 -7.68
CA ILE A 555 17.01 -7.92 -7.92
C ILE A 555 16.29 -7.61 -6.61
N LEU A 556 16.37 -6.36 -6.17
CA LEU A 556 15.54 -5.84 -5.10
C LEU A 556 14.33 -5.13 -5.69
N GLU A 557 13.15 -5.35 -5.13
CA GLU A 557 11.96 -4.59 -5.49
C GLU A 557 12.22 -3.07 -5.37
N PRO A 558 11.81 -2.23 -6.34
CA PRO A 558 11.91 -0.78 -6.21
C PRO A 558 11.15 -0.26 -4.98
N ALA A 559 11.62 0.82 -4.35
CA ALA A 559 10.93 1.39 -3.19
C ALA A 559 9.50 1.85 -3.56
N PRO A 560 8.50 1.88 -2.66
CA PRO A 560 7.15 2.40 -2.97
C PRO A 560 7.13 3.78 -3.63
N ALA A 561 8.04 4.69 -3.25
CA ALA A 561 8.16 6.01 -3.86
C ALA A 561 8.70 5.95 -5.30
N GLU A 562 9.55 4.96 -5.59
CA GLU A 562 10.08 4.65 -6.91
C GLU A 562 9.06 3.85 -7.73
N HIS A 563 8.19 3.06 -7.09
CA HIS A 563 7.04 2.43 -7.72
C HIS A 563 5.97 3.46 -8.09
N GLU A 564 5.73 4.46 -7.23
CA GLU A 564 4.90 5.62 -7.54
C GLU A 564 5.58 6.49 -8.62
N LEU A 565 6.91 6.59 -8.64
CA LEU A 565 7.67 7.28 -9.69
C LEU A 565 7.62 6.51 -11.02
N LEU A 566 7.78 5.19 -11.02
CA LEU A 566 7.68 4.30 -12.19
C LEU A 566 6.25 4.23 -12.71
N LYS A 567 5.26 4.24 -11.80
CA LYS A 567 3.85 4.35 -12.13
C LYS A 567 3.53 5.74 -12.68
N ARG A 568 4.07 6.82 -12.11
CA ARG A 568 3.97 8.19 -12.65
C ARG A 568 4.74 8.39 -13.94
N ILE A 569 5.85 7.70 -14.18
CA ILE A 569 6.60 7.72 -15.44
C ILE A 569 5.75 7.04 -16.51
N LYS A 570 5.17 5.87 -16.23
CA LYS A 570 4.20 5.21 -17.13
C LYS A 570 2.92 6.02 -17.34
N GLU A 571 2.35 6.61 -16.30
CA GLU A 571 1.16 7.48 -16.38
C GLU A 571 1.47 8.82 -17.09
N ALA A 572 2.68 9.38 -16.94
CA ALA A 572 3.11 10.60 -17.61
C ALA A 572 3.51 10.38 -19.08
N GLU A 573 4.07 9.22 -19.44
CA GLU A 573 4.24 8.79 -20.83
C GLU A 573 2.88 8.62 -21.52
N THR A 574 1.84 8.23 -20.76
CA THR A 574 0.45 8.16 -21.25
C THR A 574 -0.22 9.55 -21.36
N TYR A 575 0.21 10.53 -20.56
CA TYR A 575 -0.36 11.88 -20.53
C TYR A 575 0.30 12.82 -21.57
N ASN A 576 1.61 12.71 -21.79
CA ASN A 576 2.36 13.59 -22.70
C ASN A 576 2.22 13.26 -24.20
N MET A 577 1.58 12.15 -24.56
CA MET A 577 1.18 11.85 -25.95
C MET A 577 -0.26 12.31 -26.27
N SER A 578 -1.01 12.78 -25.27
CA SER A 578 -2.37 13.34 -25.42
C SER A 578 -2.41 14.88 -25.35
N GLY A 579 -1.24 15.51 -25.45
CA GLY A 579 -1.04 16.93 -25.23
C GLY A 579 -0.11 17.59 -26.25
N THR A 580 -0.24 17.25 -27.52
CA THR A 580 0.19 18.09 -28.67
C THR A 580 -0.79 17.92 -29.81
#